data_AF-C6VYM5-F1
#
_entry.id   AF-C6VYM5-F1
#
_cell.length_a   1.000
_cell.length_b   1.000
_cell.length_c   1.000
_cell.angle_alpha   90.00
_cell.angle_beta   90.00
_cell.angle_gamma   90.00
#
_symmetry.space_group_name_H-M   'P 1'
#
loop_
_entity.id
_entity.type
_entity.pdbx_description
1 polymer ?
#
loop_
_entity_poly.entity_id
_entity_poly.type
_entity_poly.pdbx_seq_one_letter_code
_entity_poly.pdbx_strand_id
1 'polypeptide(L)'
;MSKFRCRVPDNLNFRFMKVFLLSLLIAFAAYLIAAVGGYFLIMKWSSNQHDRSMEATMTSAFILGPIVALLAFIVAYLTLRAH
;
A
#
# COMPACT_ATOMS: atom_id res chain seq x y z
N MET A 1 6.84 3.05 -52.07
CA MET A 1 5.85 2.45 -51.15
C MET A 1 6.60 1.76 -50.01
N SER A 2 6.80 2.42 -48.86
CA SER A 2 7.26 1.74 -47.63
C SER A 2 6.37 2.15 -46.47
N LYS A 3 5.59 1.18 -45.98
CA LYS A 3 4.64 1.37 -44.89
C LYS A 3 5.45 1.25 -43.60
N PHE A 4 5.88 2.38 -43.03
CA PHE A 4 6.47 2.41 -41.69
C PHE A 4 5.39 1.97 -40.69
N ARG A 5 5.40 0.68 -40.36
CA ARG A 5 4.55 0.11 -39.32
C ARG A 5 5.19 0.44 -37.98
N CYS A 6 4.61 1.39 -37.26
CA CYS A 6 4.91 1.60 -35.84
C CYS A 6 4.59 0.27 -35.13
N ARG A 7 5.62 -0.45 -34.65
CA ARG A 7 5.43 -1.66 -33.85
C ARG A 7 5.04 -1.20 -32.45
N VAL A 8 3.74 -1.19 -32.16
CA VAL A 8 3.26 -0.97 -30.79
C VAL A 8 3.70 -2.19 -29.98
N PRO A 9 4.47 -2.01 -28.89
CA PRO A 9 4.98 -3.13 -28.12
C PRO A 9 3.84 -3.80 -27.35
N ASP A 10 3.54 -5.03 -27.75
CA ASP A 10 2.49 -5.94 -27.27
C ASP A 10 2.63 -6.34 -25.79
N ASN A 11 3.77 -6.02 -25.16
CA ASN A 11 4.07 -6.29 -23.75
C ASN A 11 3.78 -5.12 -22.79
N LEU A 12 3.26 -3.99 -23.28
CA LEU A 12 2.99 -2.81 -22.45
C LEU A 12 1.96 -3.12 -21.34
N ASN A 13 0.85 -3.76 -21.70
CA ASN A 13 -0.21 -4.14 -20.76
C ASN A 13 0.30 -5.13 -19.69
N PHE A 14 1.14 -6.07 -20.09
CA PHE A 14 1.69 -7.08 -19.19
C PHE A 14 2.64 -6.48 -18.14
N ARG A 15 3.44 -5.48 -18.51
CA ARG A 15 4.28 -4.75 -17.54
C ARG A 15 3.42 -3.95 -16.56
N PHE A 16 2.40 -3.23 -17.05
CA PHE A 16 1.51 -2.46 -16.18
C PHE A 16 0.75 -3.33 -15.17
N MET A 17 0.17 -4.46 -15.61
CA MET A 17 -0.54 -5.38 -14.71
C MET A 17 0.36 -5.89 -13.59
N LYS A 18 1.60 -6.28 -13.90
CA LYS A 18 2.56 -6.78 -12.92
C LYS A 18 2.93 -5.73 -11.87
N VAL A 19 3.26 -4.51 -12.32
CA VAL A 19 3.61 -3.41 -11.42
C VAL A 19 2.44 -3.07 -10.50
N PHE A 20 1.22 -3.02 -11.05
CA PHE A 20 0.01 -2.78 -10.28
C PHE A 20 -0.23 -3.87 -9.22
N LEU A 21 -0.18 -5.15 -9.62
CA LEU A 21 -0.39 -6.28 -8.70
C LEU A 21 0.67 -6.33 -7.58
N LEU A 22 1.94 -6.12 -7.91
CA LEU A 22 3.02 -6.07 -6.91
C LEU A 22 2.84 -4.89 -5.95
N SER A 23 2.46 -3.72 -6.47
CA SER A 23 2.21 -2.53 -5.63
C SER A 23 1.01 -2.76 -4.70
N LEU A 24 -0.04 -3.43 -5.17
CA LEU A 24 -1.20 -3.79 -4.36
C LEU A 24 -0.83 -4.78 -3.25
N LEU A 25 0.01 -5.76 -3.55
CA LEU A 25 0.49 -6.72 -2.55
C LEU A 25 1.33 -6.03 -1.47
N ILE A 26 2.22 -5.11 -1.85
CA ILE A 26 3.03 -4.31 -0.92
C ILE A 26 2.12 -3.43 -0.04
N ALA A 27 1.11 -2.78 -0.63
CA ALA A 27 0.14 -1.97 0.10
C ALA A 27 -0.63 -2.80 1.14
N PHE A 28 -1.05 -4.01 0.78
CA PHE A 28 -1.73 -4.92 1.68
C PHE A 28 -0.82 -5.39 2.83
N ALA A 29 0.43 -5.72 2.55
CA ALA A 29 1.40 -6.06 3.59
C ALA A 29 1.65 -4.87 4.53
N ALA A 30 1.81 -3.67 3.99
CA ALA A 30 2.02 -2.45 4.74
C ALA A 30 0.80 -2.10 5.63
N TYR A 31 -0.43 -2.32 5.13
CA TYR A 31 -1.66 -2.19 5.92
C TYR A 31 -1.61 -3.08 7.17
N LEU A 32 -1.28 -4.36 7.01
CA LEU A 32 -1.25 -5.32 8.12
C LEU A 32 -0.20 -4.93 9.15
N ILE A 33 0.99 -4.53 8.69
CA ILE A 33 2.07 -4.06 9.57
C ILE A 33 1.64 -2.81 10.34
N ALA A 34 0.99 -1.85 9.68
CA ALA A 34 0.53 -0.62 10.31
C ALA A 34 -0.66 -0.84 11.27
N ALA A 35 -1.60 -1.73 10.94
CA ALA A 35 -2.74 -2.04 11.79
C ALA A 35 -2.28 -2.74 13.09
N VAL A 36 -1.38 -3.72 12.97
CA VAL A 36 -0.82 -4.43 14.13
C VAL A 36 0.15 -3.53 14.90
N GLY A 37 1.08 -2.88 14.22
CA GLY A 37 2.07 -1.99 14.83
C GLY A 37 1.42 -0.79 15.51
N GLY A 38 0.45 -0.15 14.85
CA GLY A 38 -0.34 0.95 15.40
C GLY A 38 -1.12 0.56 16.64
N TYR A 39 -1.71 -0.64 16.66
CA TYR A 39 -2.39 -1.16 17.86
C TYR A 39 -1.41 -1.26 19.04
N PHE A 40 -0.22 -1.83 18.84
CA PHE A 40 0.80 -1.93 19.89
C PHE A 40 1.31 -0.56 20.35
N LEU A 41 1.51 0.38 19.43
CA LEU A 41 1.92 1.75 19.73
C LEU A 41 0.90 2.46 20.61
N ILE A 42 -0.39 2.41 20.24
CA ILE A 42 -1.46 3.06 21.00
C ILE A 42 -1.64 2.40 22.37
N MET A 43 -1.55 1.07 22.43
CA MET A 43 -1.61 0.33 23.71
C MET A 43 -0.48 0.69 24.67
N LYS A 44 0.69 1.11 24.17
CA LYS A 44 1.85 1.48 24.99
C LYS A 44 1.87 2.96 25.39
N TRP A 45 1.37 3.85 24.54
CA TRP A 45 1.41 5.30 24.78
C TRP A 45 0.08 5.92 25.22
N SER A 46 -1.06 5.24 25.09
CA SER A 46 -2.33 5.79 25.55
C SER A 46 -2.39 5.80 27.09
N SER A 47 -2.63 6.99 27.64
CA SER A 47 -2.85 7.20 29.08
C SER A 47 -4.28 6.85 29.51
N ASN A 48 -5.20 6.66 28.56
CA ASN A 48 -6.56 6.25 28.85
C ASN A 48 -6.56 4.75 29.21
N GLN A 49 -7.06 4.35 30.38
CA GLN A 49 -7.06 2.94 30.80
C GLN A 49 -8.41 2.25 30.59
N HIS A 50 -9.50 3.01 30.43
CA HIS A 50 -10.85 2.45 30.39
C HIS A 50 -11.18 1.86 29.01
N ASP A 51 -10.94 2.60 27.92
CA ASP A 51 -11.38 2.24 26.57
C ASP A 51 -10.23 2.09 25.55
N ARG A 52 -9.01 1.89 26.04
CA ARG A 52 -7.80 1.93 25.20
C ARG A 52 -7.77 0.88 24.09
N SER A 53 -8.34 -0.30 24.34
CA SER A 53 -8.35 -1.39 23.35
C SER A 53 -9.28 -1.06 22.19
N MET A 54 -10.39 -0.38 22.48
CA MET A 54 -11.36 0.07 21.47
C MET A 54 -10.75 1.19 20.63
N GLU A 55 -10.16 2.19 21.28
CA GLU A 55 -9.44 3.29 20.61
C GLU A 55 -8.30 2.75 19.72
N ALA A 56 -7.45 1.88 20.26
CA ALA A 56 -6.33 1.28 19.54
C ALA A 56 -6.80 0.52 18.30
N THR A 57 -7.86 -0.29 18.41
CA THR A 57 -8.40 -1.05 17.29
C THR A 57 -8.96 -0.14 16.21
N MET A 58 -9.73 0.88 16.59
CA MET A 58 -10.37 1.78 15.64
C MET A 58 -9.34 2.62 14.90
N THR A 59 -8.41 3.24 15.63
CA THR A 59 -7.40 4.12 15.02
C THR A 59 -6.38 3.33 14.21
N SER A 60 -5.93 2.17 14.69
CA SER A 60 -4.93 1.39 13.95
C SER A 60 -5.49 0.76 12.68
N ALA A 61 -6.70 0.21 12.73
CA ALA A 61 -7.30 -0.48 11.59
C ALA A 61 -7.89 0.50 10.55
N PHE A 62 -8.55 1.58 10.97
CA PHE A 62 -9.28 2.46 10.05
C PHE A 62 -8.54 3.74 9.68
N ILE A 63 -7.50 4.14 10.41
CA ILE A 63 -6.74 5.37 10.12
C ILE A 63 -5.30 5.04 9.75
N LEU A 64 -4.53 4.45 10.66
CA LEU A 64 -3.11 4.18 10.41
C LEU A 64 -2.91 3.16 9.29
N GLY A 65 -3.68 2.06 9.30
CA GLY A 65 -3.65 1.03 8.27
C GLY A 65 -3.84 1.61 6.86
N PRO A 66 -4.98 2.26 6.55
CA PRO A 66 -5.25 2.78 5.22
C PRO A 66 -4.26 3.87 4.78
N ILE A 67 -3.83 4.76 5.69
CA ILE A 67 -2.85 5.81 5.37
C ILE A 67 -1.52 5.18 4.94
N VAL A 68 -0.99 4.24 5.73
CA VAL A 68 0.28 3.58 5.43
C VAL A 68 0.16 2.73 4.17
N ALA A 69 -0.96 2.04 3.97
CA ALA A 69 -1.22 1.26 2.76
C ALA A 69 -1.22 2.13 1.50
N LEU A 70 -1.85 3.30 1.56
CA LEU A 70 -1.93 4.22 0.42
C LEU A 70 -0.54 4.79 0.07
N LEU A 71 0.22 5.21 1.09
CA LEU A 71 1.58 5.70 0.89
C LEU A 71 2.50 4.60 0.33
N ALA A 72 2.43 3.39 0.89
CA ALA A 72 3.20 2.25 0.40
C ALA A 72 2.83 1.89 -1.04
N PHE A 73 1.53 1.93 -1.40
CA PHE A 73 1.08 1.71 -2.77
C PHE A 73 1.70 2.73 -3.74
N ILE A 74 1.63 4.02 -3.41
CA ILE A 74 2.14 5.10 -4.27
C ILE A 74 3.65 4.95 -4.44
N VAL A 75 4.39 4.76 -3.34
CA VAL A 75 5.85 4.60 -3.37
C VAL A 75 6.24 3.36 -4.17
N ALA A 76 5.59 2.22 -3.92
CA ALA A 76 5.85 0.98 -4.65
C ALA A 76 5.56 1.14 -6.14
N TYR A 77 4.43 1.75 -6.51
CA TYR A 77 4.06 1.96 -7.89
C TYR A 77 5.05 2.86 -8.62
N LEU A 78 5.47 3.97 -8.00
CA LEU A 78 6.46 4.88 -8.58
C LEU A 78 7.83 4.21 -8.73
N THR A 79 8.26 3.44 -7.73
CA THR A 79 9.56 2.77 -7.73
C THR A 79 9.61 1.64 -8.75
N LEU A 80 8.59 0.77 -8.79
CA LEU A 80 8.52 -0.35 -9.73
C LEU A 80 8.26 0.11 -11.17
N ARG A 81 7.65 1.28 -11.37
CA ARG A 81 7.49 1.89 -12.70
C ARG A 81 8.79 2.51 -13.21
N ALA A 82 9.62 3.04 -12.31
CA ALA A 82 10.90 3.65 -12.67
C ALA A 82 11.94 2.62 -13.15
N HIS A 83 11.78 1.35 -12.75
CA HIS A 83 12.59 0.21 -13.20
C HIS A 83 11.96 -0.53 -14.40
#